data_AF-A0A0A7FVA4-F1
#
_entry.id   AF-A0A0A7FVA4-F1
#
_cell.length_a   1.000
_cell.length_b   1.000
_cell.length_c   1.000
_cell.angle_alpha   90.00
_cell.angle_beta   90.00
_cell.angle_gamma   90.00
#
_symmetry.space_group_name_H-M   'P 1'
#
loop_
_entity.id
_entity.type
_entity.pdbx_description
1 polymer ?
#
loop_
_entity_poly.entity_id
_entity_poly.type
_entity_poly.pdbx_seq_one_letter_code
_entity_poly.pdbx_strand_id
1 'polypeptide(L)'
;MKKRAILVAGALVGAILVGLSGIKDIEDNRTKNSRTNILIQEGLAKIEDNKFEEAIQIFDRVLESDPNNKEAMELRQIAQNTISLLDSNDKEEYKRIKESFTH
;
A
#
# COMPACT_ATOMS: atom_id res chain seq x y z
N MET A 1 -50.52 -6.36 -17.39
CA MET A 1 -49.06 -6.31 -17.66
C MET A 1 -48.57 -4.88 -17.47
N LYS A 2 -47.46 -4.75 -16.72
CA LYS A 2 -46.37 -3.74 -16.78
C LYS A 2 -46.79 -2.26 -16.79
N LYS A 3 -46.71 -1.56 -15.65
CA LYS A 3 -45.54 -0.91 -15.01
C LYS A 3 -45.62 0.60 -15.23
N ARG A 4 -45.61 1.31 -14.10
CA ARG A 4 -45.87 2.73 -13.87
C ARG A 4 -45.01 3.64 -14.77
N ALA A 5 -45.62 4.75 -15.21
CA ALA A 5 -44.96 5.87 -15.86
C ALA A 5 -43.82 6.41 -14.98
N ILE A 6 -42.60 6.38 -15.51
CA ILE A 6 -41.44 7.03 -14.94
C ILE A 6 -41.38 8.42 -15.55
N LEU A 7 -41.75 9.41 -14.73
CA LEU A 7 -41.43 10.82 -14.94
C LEU A 7 -39.90 10.95 -14.93
N VAL A 8 -39.28 11.17 -16.08
CA VAL A 8 -37.85 11.48 -16.17
C VAL A 8 -37.66 12.94 -15.78
N ALA A 9 -37.50 13.18 -14.49
CA ALA A 9 -36.81 14.36 -14.00
C ALA A 9 -35.31 14.03 -14.00
N GLY A 10 -34.55 14.69 -14.86
CA GLY A 10 -33.08 14.69 -14.85
C GLY A 10 -32.41 13.69 -15.81
N ALA A 11 -31.77 14.26 -16.84
CA ALA A 11 -30.60 13.70 -17.53
C ALA A 11 -30.78 12.43 -18.40
N LEU A 12 -31.68 12.50 -19.39
CA LEU A 12 -31.77 11.50 -20.47
C LEU A 12 -30.82 11.72 -21.67
N VAL A 13 -29.81 12.58 -21.58
CA VAL A 13 -28.84 12.73 -22.68
C VAL A 13 -27.49 12.21 -22.22
N GLY A 14 -27.24 10.93 -22.49
CA GLY A 14 -25.94 10.32 -22.25
C GLY A 14 -25.91 8.80 -22.14
N ALA A 15 -27.04 8.13 -22.38
CA ALA A 15 -27.19 6.69 -22.39
C ALA A 15 -26.41 5.93 -23.50
N ILE A 16 -25.31 6.44 -24.06
CA ILE A 16 -24.65 5.73 -25.18
C ILE A 16 -23.62 4.70 -24.72
N LEU A 17 -23.03 4.79 -23.52
CA LEU A 17 -22.03 3.82 -23.09
C LEU A 17 -22.37 3.10 -21.78
N VAL A 18 -23.61 2.60 -21.69
CA VAL A 18 -23.94 1.47 -20.80
C VAL A 18 -23.44 0.13 -21.38
N GLY A 19 -22.57 0.15 -22.41
CA GLY A 19 -22.00 -1.04 -23.03
C GLY A 19 -20.69 -1.49 -22.38
N LEU A 20 -20.79 -2.57 -21.58
CA LEU A 20 -19.75 -3.58 -21.28
C LEU A 20 -18.90 -3.41 -19.99
N SER A 21 -19.45 -3.86 -18.86
CA SER A 21 -18.79 -4.71 -17.85
C SER A 21 -17.72 -4.17 -16.86
N GLY A 22 -17.89 -3.01 -16.20
CA GLY A 22 -16.93 -2.73 -15.12
C GLY A 22 -17.04 -1.49 -14.25
N ILE A 23 -18.07 -0.64 -14.36
CA ILE A 23 -18.08 0.61 -13.59
C ILE A 23 -18.89 0.41 -12.30
N LYS A 24 -18.27 -0.28 -11.33
CA LYS A 24 -18.72 -0.27 -9.93
C LYS A 24 -17.97 0.77 -9.08
N ASP A 25 -16.84 1.32 -9.55
CA ASP A 25 -15.88 1.97 -8.65
C ASP A 25 -15.50 3.40 -9.08
N ILE A 26 -16.45 4.35 -9.08
CA ILE A 26 -16.10 5.78 -9.25
C ILE A 26 -16.18 6.57 -7.93
N GLU A 27 -16.75 5.99 -6.86
CA GLU A 27 -16.83 6.68 -5.56
C GLU A 27 -15.64 6.35 -4.62
N ASP A 28 -14.86 5.28 -4.86
CA ASP A 28 -13.88 4.75 -3.88
C ASP A 28 -12.38 5.01 -4.22
N ASN A 29 -12.09 5.91 -5.16
CA ASN A 29 -10.70 6.22 -5.56
C ASN A 29 -10.06 7.35 -4.71
N ARG A 30 -10.86 8.27 -4.15
CA ARG A 30 -10.32 9.40 -3.37
C ARG A 30 -9.91 9.03 -1.94
N THR A 31 -10.58 8.06 -1.33
CA THR A 31 -10.34 7.67 0.07
C THR A 31 -9.24 6.61 0.19
N LYS A 32 -9.21 5.65 -0.74
CA LYS A 32 -8.18 4.59 -0.80
C LYS A 32 -6.78 5.18 -1.04
N ASN A 33 -6.68 6.23 -1.86
CA ASN A 33 -5.42 6.94 -2.09
C ASN A 33 -4.91 7.69 -0.85
N SER A 34 -5.79 8.24 -0.01
CA SER A 34 -5.36 8.99 1.19
C SER A 34 -4.75 8.08 2.25
N ARG A 35 -5.41 6.97 2.59
CA ARG A 35 -4.89 6.03 3.61
C ARG A 35 -3.61 5.34 3.14
N THR A 36 -3.56 4.97 1.87
CA THR A 36 -2.37 4.41 1.25
C THR A 36 -1.21 5.39 1.35
N ASN A 37 -1.41 6.64 0.96
CA ASN A 37 -0.37 7.67 1.05
C ASN A 37 0.10 7.89 2.50
N ILE A 38 -0.81 7.94 3.48
CA ILE A 38 -0.43 8.06 4.90
C ILE A 38 0.48 6.91 5.33
N LEU A 39 0.14 5.66 4.97
CA LEU A 39 0.97 4.49 5.29
C LEU A 39 2.32 4.55 4.55
N ILE A 40 2.35 4.99 3.30
CA ILE A 40 3.60 5.19 2.57
C ILE A 40 4.51 6.18 3.32
N GLN A 41 3.98 7.33 3.72
CA GLN A 41 4.75 8.33 4.47
C GLN A 41 5.19 7.82 5.85
N GLU A 42 4.34 7.06 6.54
CA GLU A 42 4.68 6.43 7.81
C GLU A 42 5.84 5.43 7.64
N GLY A 43 5.80 4.59 6.60
CA GLY A 43 6.87 3.65 6.29
C GLY A 43 8.19 4.35 5.91
N LEU A 44 8.12 5.46 5.17
CA LEU A 44 9.28 6.30 4.87
C LEU A 44 9.90 6.90 6.14
N ALA A 45 9.08 7.42 7.06
CA ALA A 45 9.57 7.93 8.34
C ALA A 45 10.27 6.83 9.15
N LYS A 46 9.77 5.59 9.10
CA LYS A 46 10.45 4.44 9.72
C LYS A 46 11.79 4.12 9.07
N ILE A 47 11.91 4.26 7.74
CA ILE A 47 13.20 4.14 7.05
C ILE A 47 14.18 5.21 7.54
N GLU A 48 13.74 6.46 7.67
CA GLU A 48 14.55 7.56 8.19
C GLU A 48 15.01 7.31 9.64
N ASP A 49 14.16 6.68 10.46
CA ASP A 49 14.48 6.24 11.81
C ASP A 49 15.37 4.98 11.86
N ASN A 50 15.83 4.43 10.72
CA ASN A 50 16.54 3.15 10.59
C ASN A 50 15.74 1.93 11.09
N LYS A 51 14.42 2.05 11.21
CA LYS A 51 13.48 1.00 11.64
C LYS A 51 12.93 0.26 10.43
N PHE A 52 13.82 -0.36 9.67
CA PHE A 52 13.48 -0.97 8.38
C PHE A 52 12.47 -2.12 8.50
N GLU A 53 12.50 -2.91 9.59
CA GLU A 53 11.53 -3.98 9.83
C GLU A 53 10.10 -3.44 10.02
N GLU A 54 9.94 -2.36 10.78
CA GLU A 54 8.66 -1.66 10.94
C GLU A 54 8.18 -1.06 9.62
N ALA A 55 9.09 -0.48 8.82
CA ALA A 55 8.77 0.05 7.51
C ALA A 55 8.21 -1.03 6.57
N ILE A 56 8.83 -2.21 6.54
CA ILE A 56 8.37 -3.35 5.72
C ILE A 56 6.95 -3.75 6.11
N GLN A 57 6.65 -3.87 7.41
CA GLN A 57 5.30 -4.21 7.87
C GLN A 57 4.25 -3.17 7.44
N ILE A 58 4.62 -1.90 7.44
CA ILE A 58 3.73 -0.82 6.98
C ILE A 58 3.47 -0.95 5.47
N PHE A 59 4.49 -1.19 4.66
CA PHE A 59 4.32 -1.40 3.21
C PHE A 59 3.56 -2.68 2.88
N ASP A 60 3.76 -3.75 3.65
CA ASP A 60 2.99 -5.00 3.52
C ASP A 60 1.49 -4.73 3.73
N ARG A 61 1.12 -3.90 4.71
CA ARG A 61 -0.29 -3.50 4.92
C ARG A 61 -0.87 -2.71 3.75
N VAL A 62 -0.05 -1.92 3.05
CA VAL A 62 -0.46 -1.26 1.80
C VAL A 62 -0.72 -2.32 0.72
N LEU A 63 0.19 -3.28 0.56
CA LEU A 63 0.11 -4.35 -0.43
C LEU A 63 -1.02 -5.36 -0.14
N GLU A 64 -1.42 -5.55 1.11
CA GLU A 64 -2.60 -6.34 1.47
C GLU A 64 -3.90 -5.71 0.92
N SER A 65 -3.97 -4.38 0.92
CA SER A 65 -5.14 -3.61 0.44
C SER A 65 -5.08 -3.29 -1.06
N ASP A 66 -3.87 -3.09 -1.58
CA ASP A 66 -3.56 -2.83 -2.97
C ASP A 66 -2.32 -3.61 -3.41
N PRO A 67 -2.49 -4.90 -3.79
CA PRO A 67 -1.38 -5.77 -4.20
C PRO A 67 -0.61 -5.27 -5.42
N ASN A 68 -1.19 -4.35 -6.21
CA ASN A 68 -0.58 -3.79 -7.41
C ASN A 68 0.06 -2.42 -7.16
N ASN A 69 0.16 -1.99 -5.90
CA ASN A 69 0.76 -0.72 -5.54
C ASN A 69 2.28 -0.74 -5.77
N LYS A 70 2.72 -0.26 -6.94
CA LYS A 70 4.14 -0.26 -7.33
C LYS A 70 5.03 0.47 -6.33
N GLU A 71 4.56 1.60 -5.82
CA GLU A 71 5.31 2.41 -4.84
C GLU A 71 5.58 1.61 -3.56
N ALA A 72 4.57 0.95 -2.99
CA ALA A 72 4.75 0.10 -1.82
C ALA A 72 5.67 -1.09 -2.08
N MET A 73 5.59 -1.73 -3.26
CA MET A 73 6.49 -2.82 -3.64
C MET A 73 7.95 -2.35 -3.70
N GLU A 74 8.19 -1.22 -4.34
CA GLU A 74 9.53 -0.62 -4.48
C GLU A 74 10.10 -0.23 -3.11
N LEU A 75 9.33 0.46 -2.28
CA LEU A 75 9.77 0.89 -0.94
C LEU A 75 10.03 -0.29 0.00
N ARG A 76 9.19 -1.32 -0.05
CA ARG A 76 9.41 -2.58 0.68
C ARG A 76 10.72 -3.24 0.25
N GLN A 77 10.98 -3.32 -1.06
CA GLN A 77 12.21 -3.90 -1.58
C GLN A 77 13.44 -3.10 -1.16
N ILE A 78 13.36 -1.76 -1.17
CA ILE A 78 14.43 -0.87 -0.68
C ILE A 78 14.71 -1.16 0.79
N ALA A 79 13.68 -1.20 1.64
CA ALA A 79 13.84 -1.49 3.07
C ALA A 79 14.48 -2.88 3.30
N GLN A 80 14.06 -3.91 2.54
CA GLN A 80 14.63 -5.25 2.63
C GLN A 80 16.10 -5.31 2.21
N ASN A 81 16.44 -4.65 1.10
CA ASN A 81 17.81 -4.57 0.64
C ASN A 81 18.69 -3.86 1.66
N THR A 82 18.21 -2.76 2.25
CA THR A 82 18.94 -2.03 3.28
C THR A 82 19.18 -2.89 4.51
N ILE A 83 18.18 -3.63 5.02
CA ILE A 83 18.38 -4.61 6.11
C ILE A 83 19.44 -5.62 5.72
N SER A 84 19.32 -6.22 4.53
CA SER A 84 20.28 -7.23 4.07
C SER A 84 21.70 -6.69 3.96
N LEU A 85 21.87 -5.43 3.55
CA LEU A 85 23.17 -4.76 3.47
C LEU A 85 23.74 -4.47 4.85
N LEU A 86 22.92 -3.96 5.78
CA LEU A 86 23.33 -3.73 7.17
C LEU A 86 23.68 -5.05 7.88
N ASP A 87 22.89 -6.09 7.65
CA ASP A 87 23.12 -7.44 8.16
C ASP A 87 24.37 -8.07 7.56
N SER A 88 24.63 -7.87 6.27
CA SER A 88 25.83 -8.40 5.60
C SER A 88 27.12 -7.77 6.12
N ASN A 89 27.04 -6.59 6.72
CA ASN A 89 28.19 -5.93 7.33
C ASN A 89 28.51 -6.40 8.75
N ASP A 90 27.64 -7.14 9.46
CA ASP A 90 27.93 -7.44 10.87
C ASP A 90 27.09 -8.54 11.54
N LYS A 91 26.29 -9.36 10.85
CA LYS A 91 25.41 -10.33 11.54
C LYS A 91 26.15 -11.33 12.44
N GLU A 92 27.36 -11.74 12.07
CA GLU A 92 28.19 -12.64 12.88
C GLU A 92 28.98 -11.90 13.97
N GLU A 93 29.51 -10.72 13.67
CA GLU A 93 30.35 -9.96 14.61
C GLU A 93 29.49 -9.22 15.65
N TYR A 94 28.36 -8.61 15.27
CA TYR A 94 27.35 -8.09 16.21
C TYR A 94 26.78 -9.16 17.13
N LYS A 95 26.50 -10.37 16.60
CA LYS A 95 26.04 -11.50 17.41
C LYS A 95 27.12 -11.99 18.39
N ARG A 96 28.37 -12.13 17.94
CA ARG A 96 29.52 -12.50 18.78
C ARG A 96 29.78 -11.48 19.89
N ILE A 97 29.77 -10.20 19.55
CA ILE A 97 29.96 -9.10 20.51
C ILE A 97 28.88 -9.17 21.58
N LYS A 98 27.60 -9.29 21.19
CA LYS A 98 26.48 -9.41 22.14
C LYS A 98 26.59 -10.63 23.05
N GLU A 99 26.95 -11.79 22.51
CA GLU A 99 27.14 -13.04 23.28
C GLU A 99 28.36 -12.97 24.23
N SER A 100 29.42 -12.24 23.84
CA SER A 100 30.60 -12.03 24.68
C SER A 100 30.34 -11.17 25.93
N PHE A 101 29.33 -10.30 25.89
CA PHE A 101 28.94 -9.45 27.01
C PHE A 101 27.86 -10.06 27.91
N THR A 102 27.38 -11.28 27.61
CA THR A 102 26.28 -11.94 28.37
C THR A 102 26.73 -13.10 29.27
N HIS A 103 28.02 -13.29 29.51
CA HIS A 103 28.55 -14.26 30.49
C HIS A 103 29.06 -13.56 31.76
#